data_AF-A0A7J4ERP0-F1
#
_entry.id   AF-A0A7J4ERP0-F1
#
_cell.length_a   1.000
_cell.length_b   1.000
_cell.length_c   1.000
_cell.angle_alpha   90.00
_cell.angle_beta   90.00
_cell.angle_gamma   90.00
#
_symmetry.space_group_name_H-M   'P 1'
#
loop_
_entity.id
_entity.type
_entity.pdbx_description
1 polymer ?
#
loop_
_entity_poly.entity_id
_entity_poly.type
_entity_poly.pdbx_seq_one_letter_code
_entity_poly.pdbx_strand_id
1 'polypeptide(L)' 'MANRPLDILNKALKTSVIVRIKGGREFRGILNGYDVHMNLVLQNA' A
#
# COMPACT_ATOMS: atom_id res chain seq x y z
N MET A 1 17.10 4.58 -12.69
CA MET A 1 17.19 3.60 -11.59
C MET A 1 15.81 2.99 -11.41
N ALA A 2 15.67 1.67 -11.51
CA ALA A 2 14.37 1.03 -11.32
C ALA A 2 13.89 1.27 -9.88
N ASN A 3 12.77 1.98 -9.71
CA ASN A 3 12.16 2.13 -8.39
C ASN A 3 11.74 0.73 -7.94
N ARG A 4 12.37 0.23 -6.87
CA ARG A 4 11.98 -1.07 -6.32
C ARG A 4 10.56 -0.91 -5.77
N PRO A 5 9.72 -1.95 -5.83
CA PRO A 5 8.32 -1.84 -5.36
C PRO A 5 8.20 -1.28 -3.94
N LEU A 6 9.11 -1.67 -3.05
CA LEU A 6 9.17 -1.17 -1.67
C LEU A 6 9.49 0.33 -1.58
N ASP A 7 10.28 0.88 -2.51
CA ASP A 7 10.59 2.32 -2.54
C ASP A 7 9.34 3.15 -2.83
N ILE A 8 8.42 2.60 -3.64
CA ILE A 8 7.13 3.23 -3.95
C ILE A 8 6.22 3.20 -2.72
N LEU A 9 6.14 2.05 -2.04
CA LEU A 9 5.38 1.93 -0.79
C LEU A 9 5.92 2.86 0.29
N ASN A 10 7.25 3.01 0.39
CA ASN A 10 7.88 3.94 1.31
C ASN A 10 7.48 5.39 1.05
N LYS A 11 7.43 5.80 -0.23
CA LYS A 11 6.99 7.14 -0.64
C LYS A 11 5.50 7.37 -0.41
N ALA A 12 4.69 6.30 -0.39
CA ALA A 12 3.24 6.37 -0.19
C ALA A 12 2.81 6.30 1.29
N LEU A 13 3.74 6.12 2.24
CA LEU A 13 3.42 6.14 3.67
C LEU A 13 2.71 7.44 4.07
N LYS A 14 1.71 7.31 4.93
CA LYS A 14 0.84 8.39 5.44
C LYS A 14 0.00 9.10 4.37
N THR A 15 -0.10 8.52 3.17
CA THR A 15 -0.99 9.01 2.10
C THR A 15 -2.18 8.09 1.87
N SER A 16 -3.22 8.61 1.22
CA SER A 16 -4.38 7.82 0.83
C SER A 16 -4.06 6.94 -0.37
N VAL A 17 -4.35 5.65 -0.26
CA VAL A 17 -4.08 4.64 -1.29
C VAL A 17 -5.34 3.82 -1.59
N ILE A 18 -5.39 3.27 -2.80
CA ILE A 18 -6.39 2.28 -3.20
C ILE A 18 -5.67 0.94 -3.40
N VAL A 19 -6.14 -0.10 -2.71
CA VAL A 19 -5.58 -1.45 -2.80
C VAL A 19 -6.62 -2.36 -3.44
N ARG A 20 -6.32 -2.86 -4.63
CA ARG A 20 -7.15 -3.85 -5.33
C ARG A 20 -6.54 -5.23 -5.15
N ILE A 21 -7.35 -6.19 -4.68
CA ILE A 21 -6.93 -7.59 -4.57
C ILE A 21 -7.58 -8.45 -5.66
N LYS A 22 -7.03 -9.66 -5.85
CA LYS A 22 -7.64 -10.66 -6.73
C LYS A 22 -9.10 -10.92 -6.31
N GLY A 23 -9.99 -11.07 -7.28
CA GLY A 23 -11.43 -11.21 -7.04
C GLY A 23 -12.20 -9.88 -7.03
N GLY A 24 -11.54 -8.76 -7.38
CA GLY A 24 -12.22 -7.48 -7.65
C GLY A 24 -12.56 -6.65 -6.41
N ARG A 25 -12.17 -7.10 -5.22
CA ARG A 25 -12.34 -6.32 -3.98
C ARG A 25 -11.33 -5.16 -3.94
N GLU A 26 -11.80 -4.00 -3.50
CA GLU A 26 -11.00 -2.80 -3.34
C GLU A 26 -11.09 -2.27 -1.91
N PHE A 27 -9.98 -1.78 -1.38
CA PHE A 27 -9.88 -1.09 -0.10
C PHE A 27 -9.33 0.31 -0.32
N ARG A 28 -9.83 1.28 0.45
CA ARG A 28 -9.36 2.67 0.39
C ARG A 28 -9.01 3.11 1.79
N GLY A 29 -7.79 3.60 2.00
CA GLY A 29 -7.37 4.03 3.33
C GLY A 29 -6.00 4.68 3.31
N ILE A 30 -5.54 5.10 4.49
CA ILE A 30 -4.20 5.69 4.65
C ILE A 30 -3.18 4.57 4.86
N LEU A 31 -2.14 4.52 4.04
CA LEU A 31 -1.05 3.54 4.20
C LEU A 31 -0.22 3.88 5.45
N ASN A 32 -0.37 3.09 6.51
CA ASN A 32 0.34 3.31 7.77
C ASN A 32 1.66 2.53 7.87
N GLY A 33 1.78 1.40 7.17
CA GLY A 33 2.98 0.56 7.19
C GLY A 33 2.93 -0.57 6.16
N TYR A 34 4.08 -1.19 5.89
CA TYR A 34 4.22 -2.36 5.02
C TYR A 34 5.43 -3.21 5.42
N ASP A 35 5.54 -4.42 4.89
CA ASP A 35 6.71 -5.30 5.06
C ASP A 35 7.32 -5.77 3.73
N VAL A 36 8.36 -6.61 3.81
CA VAL A 36 9.08 -7.15 2.65
C VAL A 36 8.22 -8.08 1.77
N HIS A 37 7.11 -8.59 2.30
CA HIS A 37 6.16 -9.44 1.58
C HIS A 37 5.04 -8.61 0.92
N MET A 38 5.07 -7.28 1.06
CA MET A 38 4.02 -6.35 0.61
C MET A 38 2.69 -6.51 1.35
N ASN A 39 2.70 -7.02 2.58
CA ASN A 39 1.54 -6.85 3.46
C ASN A 39 1.38 -5.36 3.79
N LEU A 40 0.15 -4.85 3.79
CA LEU A 40 -0.15 -3.43 4.01
C LEU A 40 -0.99 -3.25 5.27
N VAL A 41 -0.65 -2.25 6.08
CA VAL A 41 -1.47 -1.79 7.20
C VAL A 41 -2.17 -0.50 6.76
N LEU A 42 -3.48 -0.55 6.62
CA LEU A 42 -4.30 0.62 6.27
C LEU A 42 -5.02 1.15 7.51
N GLN A 43 -5.09 2.47 7.65
CA GLN A 43 -5.96 3.16 8.60
C GLN A 43 -7.19 3.71 7.87
N ASN A 44 -8.35 3.74 8.55
CA ASN A 44 -9.61 4.25 8.01
C ASN A 44 -10.03 3.57 6.69
N ALA A 45 -9.98 2.23 6.66
CA ALA A 45 -10.19 1.40 5.46
C ALA A 45 -11.37 0.45 5.55
#